data_AF-A0A5R2N8R4-F1
#
_entry.id   AF-A0A5R2N8R4-F1
#
_cell.length_a   1.000
_cell.length_b   1.000
_cell.length_c   1.000
_cell.angle_alpha   90.00
_cell.angle_beta   90.00
_cell.angle_gamma   90.00
#
_symmetry.space_group_name_H-M   'P 1'
#
loop_
_entity.id
_entity.type
_entity.pdbx_description
1 polymer ?
#
loop_
_entity_poly.entity_id
_entity_poly.type
_entity_poly.pdbx_seq_one_letter_code
_entity_poly.pdbx_strand_id
1 'polypeptide(L)'
;MPTVAPLDLEGHCVAAVFLGDVPHFALADGAIHRLDNGHKTVQANDGLLAAFHDAANDRLITGGEDGKVLAVKAGGETREVASAGKKWITSVAA
;
A
#
# COMPACT_ATOMS: atom_id res chain seq x y z
N MET A 1 18.92 -20.19 -14.22
CA MET A 1 19.06 -18.72 -14.27
C MET A 1 17.76 -18.13 -13.79
N PRO A 2 17.77 -17.13 -12.86
CA PRO A 2 16.55 -16.41 -12.53
C PRO A 2 16.07 -15.62 -13.76
N THR A 3 14.76 -15.59 -13.97
CA THR A 3 14.12 -14.75 -14.99
C THR A 3 13.57 -13.51 -14.31
N VAL A 4 13.89 -12.33 -14.84
CA VAL A 4 13.30 -11.07 -14.40
C VAL A 4 12.18 -10.73 -15.39
N ALA A 5 10.97 -10.54 -14.87
CA ALA A 5 9.81 -10.11 -15.64
C ALA A 5 9.33 -8.75 -15.12
N PRO A 6 8.96 -7.81 -16.00
CA PRO A 6 8.35 -6.56 -15.58
C PRO A 6 6.95 -6.81 -15.02
N LEU A 7 6.53 -5.95 -14.08
CA LEU A 7 5.14 -5.79 -13.71
C LEU A 7 4.72 -4.39 -14.16
N ASP A 8 3.91 -4.34 -15.21
CA ASP A 8 3.41 -3.07 -15.73
C ASP A 8 2.25 -2.58 -14.84
N LEU A 9 2.45 -1.44 -14.19
CA LEU A 9 1.46 -0.75 -13.36
C LEU A 9 1.20 0.63 -13.93
N GLU A 10 -0.06 1.05 -13.99
CA GLU A 10 -0.44 2.36 -14.48
C GLU A 10 -0.46 3.37 -13.32
N GLY A 11 0.13 4.54 -13.53
CA GLY A 11 0.15 5.62 -12.53
C GLY A 11 1.41 5.66 -11.66
N HIS A 12 1.40 6.57 -10.68
CA HIS A 12 2.57 6.81 -9.83
C HIS A 12 2.62 5.82 -8.66
N CYS A 13 3.74 5.10 -8.53
CA CYS A 13 3.99 4.23 -7.40
C CYS A 13 4.60 5.03 -6.24
N VAL A 14 3.83 5.20 -5.17
CA VAL A 14 4.22 5.95 -3.97
C VAL A 14 5.15 5.13 -3.08
N ALA A 15 4.94 3.81 -3.02
CA ALA A 15 5.82 2.90 -2.29
C ALA A 15 5.88 1.52 -2.95
N ALA A 16 7.08 0.95 -2.99
CA ALA A 16 7.33 -0.44 -3.34
C ALA A 16 8.06 -1.10 -2.17
N VAL A 17 7.45 -2.12 -1.56
CA VAL A 17 7.94 -2.77 -0.33
C VAL A 17 7.73 -4.28 -0.40
N PHE A 18 8.41 -5.02 0.46
CA PHE A 18 8.09 -6.42 0.72
C PHE A 18 7.40 -6.51 2.08
N LEU A 19 6.23 -7.14 2.12
CA LEU A 19 5.56 -7.57 3.35
C LEU A 19 5.75 -9.09 3.44
N GLY A 20 6.52 -9.55 4.41
CA GLY A 20 7.19 -10.85 4.35
C GLY A 20 7.94 -11.02 3.02
N ASP A 21 7.64 -12.08 2.28
CA ASP A 21 8.22 -12.37 0.96
C ASP A 21 7.36 -11.88 -0.22
N VAL A 22 6.28 -11.14 0.05
CA VAL A 22 5.33 -10.69 -0.97
C VAL A 22 5.61 -9.22 -1.35
N PRO A 23 6.01 -8.92 -2.60
CA PRO A 23 6.18 -7.55 -3.04
C PRO A 23 4.82 -6.86 -3.17
N HIS A 24 4.72 -5.66 -2.63
CA HIS A 24 3.56 -4.77 -2.66
C HIS A 24 3.94 -3.43 -3.29
N PHE A 25 3.05 -2.90 -4.12
CA PHE A 25 3.20 -1.64 -4.83
C PHE A 25 1.97 -0.79 -4.57
N ALA A 26 2.12 0.29 -3.80
CA ALA A 26 1.06 1.24 -3.50
C ALA A 26 1.07 2.35 -4.55
N LEU A 27 -0.05 2.50 -5.25
CA LEU A 27 -0.24 3.50 -6.29
C LEU A 27 -0.99 4.73 -5.75
N ALA A 28 -0.79 5.86 -6.41
CA ALA A 28 -1.35 7.15 -6.02
C ALA A 28 -2.90 7.21 -6.09
N ASP A 29 -3.53 6.32 -6.85
CA ASP A 29 -5.00 6.15 -6.84
C ASP A 29 -5.51 5.37 -5.61
N GLY A 30 -4.59 4.89 -4.78
CA GLY A 30 -4.84 4.11 -3.56
C GLY A 30 -4.85 2.60 -3.73
N ALA A 31 -4.71 2.10 -4.96
CA ALA A 31 -4.61 0.67 -5.21
C ALA A 31 -3.27 0.13 -4.68
N ILE A 32 -3.33 -1.03 -4.04
CA ILE A 32 -2.15 -1.79 -3.64
C ILE A 32 -2.13 -3.08 -4.44
N HIS A 33 -1.16 -3.16 -5.35
CA HIS A 33 -0.87 -4.36 -6.12
C HIS A 33 0.12 -5.24 -5.36
N ARG A 34 -0.03 -6.56 -5.46
CA ARG A 34 0.89 -7.52 -4.86
C ARG A 34 1.08 -8.76 -5.72
N LEU A 35 2.28 -9.35 -5.65
CA LEU A 35 2.58 -10.61 -6.32
C LEU A 35 2.61 -11.76 -5.31
N ASP A 36 1.46 -12.42 -5.15
CA ASP A 36 1.27 -13.55 -4.24
C ASP A 36 0.59 -14.68 -5.02
N ASN A 37 1.41 -15.55 -5.60
CA ASN A 37 0.96 -16.62 -6.49
C ASN A 37 0.12 -16.09 -7.66
N GLY A 38 0.52 -14.93 -8.19
CA GLY A 38 -0.20 -14.17 -9.20
C GLY A 38 -0.32 -12.69 -8.82
N HIS A 39 -0.85 -11.88 -9.74
CA HIS A 39 -1.11 -10.46 -9.50
C HIS A 39 -2.44 -10.27 -8.80
N LYS A 40 -2.42 -9.64 -7.63
CA LYS A 40 -3.60 -9.34 -6.82
C LYS A 40 -3.64 -7.86 -6.49
N THR A 41 -4.83 -7.32 -6.26
CA THR A 41 -5.03 -5.91 -5.95
C THR A 41 -6.04 -5.76 -4.82
N VAL A 42 -5.81 -4.78 -3.94
CA VAL A 42 -6.81 -4.28 -2.98
C VAL A 42 -6.85 -2.77 -3.07
N GLN A 43 -8.03 -2.17 -2.91
CA GLN A 43 -8.13 -0.72 -2.76
C GLN A 43 -7.98 -0.34 -1.29
N ALA A 44 -6.96 0.47 -0.98
CA ALA A 44 -6.74 0.98 0.37
C ALA A 44 -7.42 2.34 0.51
N ASN A 45 -6.88 3.38 -0.11
CA ASN A 45 -7.40 4.74 -0.02
C ASN A 45 -8.15 5.16 -1.28
N ASP A 46 -9.01 6.16 -1.17
CA ASP A 46 -9.45 6.94 -2.34
C ASP A 46 -8.47 8.12 -2.51
N GLY A 47 -7.44 7.89 -3.34
CA GLY A 47 -6.27 8.78 -3.49
C GLY A 47 -5.25 8.63 -2.37
N LEU A 48 -4.09 8.01 -2.64
CA LEU A 48 -3.01 7.79 -1.66
C LEU A 48 -1.91 8.84 -1.80
N LEU A 49 -1.54 9.43 -0.67
CA LEU A 49 -0.58 10.52 -0.59
C LEU A 49 0.69 10.14 0.18
N ALA A 50 0.58 9.19 1.11
CA ALA A 50 1.69 8.77 1.95
C ALA A 50 1.64 7.27 2.24
N ALA A 51 2.81 6.66 2.36
CA ALA A 51 2.96 5.27 2.77
C ALA A 51 4.21 5.09 3.64
N PHE A 52 4.14 4.20 4.62
CA PHE A 52 5.25 3.85 5.51
C PHE A 52 5.29 2.35 5.75
N HIS A 53 6.45 1.73 5.53
CA HIS A 53 6.66 0.32 5.80
C HIS A 53 6.97 0.10 7.28
N ASP A 54 5.98 -0.41 8.01
CA ASP A 54 6.12 -0.80 9.41
C ASP A 54 6.67 -2.22 9.49
N ALA A 55 8.00 -2.33 9.37
CA ALA A 55 8.71 -3.62 9.39
C ALA A 55 8.55 -4.37 10.73
N ALA A 56 8.33 -3.66 11.84
CA ALA A 56 8.17 -4.28 13.16
C ALA A 56 6.85 -5.06 13.27
N ASN A 57 5.82 -4.66 12.52
CA ASN A 57 4.50 -5.29 12.53
C ASN A 57 4.11 -5.92 11.18
N ASP A 58 5.06 -6.02 10.24
CA ASP A 58 4.90 -6.61 8.90
C ASP A 58 3.66 -6.10 8.14
N ARG A 59 3.57 -4.78 8.03
CA ARG A 59 2.44 -4.10 7.38
C ARG A 59 2.87 -2.82 6.68
N LEU A 60 2.07 -2.41 5.70
CA LEU A 60 2.14 -1.09 5.09
C LEU A 60 1.10 -0.19 5.74
N ILE A 61 1.54 0.97 6.25
CA ILE A 61 0.64 2.04 6.67
C ILE A 61 0.45 3.00 5.50
N THR A 62 -0.79 3.36 5.19
CA THR A 62 -1.11 4.31 4.12
C THR A 62 -1.94 5.48 4.64
N GLY A 63 -1.82 6.63 3.97
CA GLY A 63 -2.61 7.83 4.21
C GLY A 63 -3.03 8.48 2.89
N GLY A 64 -4.25 9.02 2.84
CA GLY A 64 -4.85 9.50 1.59
C GLY A 64 -5.67 10.78 1.68
N GLU A 65 -6.20 11.17 0.52
CA GLU A 65 -7.13 12.30 0.34
C GLU A 65 -8.48 12.05 1.02
N ASP A 66 -8.85 10.78 1.16
CA ASP A 66 -10.02 10.30 1.91
C ASP A 66 -9.94 10.49 3.43
N GLY A 67 -8.81 10.99 3.93
CA GLY A 67 -8.57 11.28 5.33
C GLY A 67 -8.45 10.04 6.22
N LYS A 68 -8.20 8.87 5.62
CA LYS A 68 -8.03 7.60 6.34
C LYS A 68 -6.56 7.23 6.47
N VAL A 69 -6.26 6.58 7.58
CA VAL A 69 -5.02 5.84 7.80
C VAL A 69 -5.35 4.36 7.84
N LEU A 70 -4.74 3.58 6.95
CA LEU A 70 -5.01 2.15 6.82
C LEU A 70 -3.74 1.35 7.07
N ALA A 71 -3.90 0.16 7.65
CA ALA A 71 -2.88 -0.86 7.71
C ALA A 71 -3.21 -1.97 6.72
N VAL A 72 -2.23 -2.33 5.87
CA VAL A 72 -2.35 -3.39 4.87
C VAL A 72 -1.31 -4.46 5.17
N LYS A 73 -1.76 -5.71 5.32
CA LYS A 73 -0.88 -6.86 5.56
C LYS A 73 -0.53 -7.60 4.28
N ALA A 74 0.42 -8.54 4.35
CA ALA A 74 0.88 -9.35 3.21
C ALA A 74 -0.25 -10.07 2.44
N GLY A 75 -1.33 -10.47 3.12
CA GLY A 75 -2.51 -11.08 2.49
C GLY A 75 -3.43 -10.12 1.75
N GLY A 76 -3.16 -8.81 1.80
CA GLY A 76 -4.04 -7.74 1.34
C GLY A 76 -5.19 -7.41 2.30
N GLU A 77 -5.15 -7.91 3.55
CA GLU A 77 -6.09 -7.49 4.60
C GLU A 77 -5.83 -6.01 4.89
N THR A 78 -6.85 -5.18 4.65
CA THR A 78 -6.82 -3.73 4.86
C THR A 78 -7.71 -3.36 6.03
N ARG A 79 -7.18 -2.63 7.01
CA ARG A 79 -7.93 -2.17 8.19
C ARG A 79 -7.67 -0.69 8.46
N GLU A 80 -8.73 0.09 8.67
CA GLU A 80 -8.59 1.46 9.18
C GLU A 80 -8.05 1.46 10.61
N VAL A 81 -7.00 2.24 10.84
CA VAL A 81 -6.34 2.38 12.15
C VAL A 81 -6.50 3.78 12.74
N ALA A 82 -6.75 4.79 11.90
CA ALA A 82 -7.08 6.15 12.32
C ALA A 82 -7.77 6.90 11.16
N SER A 83 -8.43 8.03 11.47
CA SER A 83 -8.97 8.94 10.45
C SER A 83 -9.02 10.38 10.95
N ALA A 84 -8.97 11.32 10.01
CA ALA A 84 -9.06 12.76 10.24
C ALA A 84 -10.28 13.41 9.55
N GLY A 85 -11.28 12.60 9.21
CA GLY A 85 -12.49 13.06 8.51
C GLY A 85 -12.17 13.58 7.10
N LYS A 86 -12.53 14.83 6.81
CA LYS A 86 -12.34 15.44 5.47
C LYS A 86 -10.96 16.08 5.25
N LYS A 87 -9.97 15.77 6.09
CA LYS A 87 -8.62 16.30 5.99
C LYS A 87 -7.71 15.25 5.36
N TRP A 88 -6.87 15.67 4.42
CA TRP A 88 -5.89 14.79 3.81
C TRP A 88 -4.86 14.29 4.82
N ILE A 89 -4.44 13.03 4.70
CA ILE A 89 -3.31 12.46 5.41
C ILE A 89 -2.09 12.47 4.48
N THR A 90 -1.27 13.51 4.59
CA THR A 90 -0.08 13.70 3.74
C THR A 90 1.19 13.09 4.30
N SER A 91 1.16 12.50 5.49
CA SER A 91 2.30 11.86 6.13
C SER A 91 1.83 10.80 7.13
N VAL A 92 2.56 9.68 7.19
CA VAL A 92 2.33 8.58 8.13
C VAL A 92 3.66 8.01 8.63
N ALA A 93 3.66 7.46 9.84
CA ALA A 93 4.78 6.76 10.46
C ALA A 93 4.22 5.73 11.45
N ALA A 94 5.01 4.71 11.79
CA ALA A 94 4.64 3.66 12.74
C ALA A 94 5.87 3.10 13.46
#